data_AF-W6W9C2-F1
#
_entry.id   AF-W6W9C2-F1
#
_cell.length_a   1.000
_cell.length_b   1.000
_cell.length_c   1.000
_cell.angle_alpha   90.00
_cell.angle_beta   90.00
_cell.angle_gamma   90.00
#
_symmetry.space_group_name_H-M   'P 1'
#
loop_
_entity.id
_entity.type
_entity.pdbx_description
1 polymer ?
#
loop_
_entity_poly.entity_id
_entity_poly.type
_entity_poly.pdbx_seq_one_letter_code
_entity_poly.pdbx_strand_id
1 'polypeptide(L)'
;MASSDNGRAAARARSSLQTGYESAYLFGAICPARGMGAALALPFADTDAMQGHLDEIALHVARNAHAVVLLDRAGWHTTANLVLPVSVRRAGFGGVRN
;
A
#
# COMPACT_ATOMS: atom_id res chain seq x y z
N MET A 1 21.63 43.54 37.36
CA MET A 1 21.28 42.17 37.82
C MET A 1 20.08 41.71 36.99
N ALA A 2 20.33 41.20 35.78
CA ALA A 2 19.27 40.72 34.88
C ALA A 2 19.31 39.19 34.87
N SER A 3 18.23 38.56 35.36
CA SER A 3 18.04 37.12 35.34
C SER A 3 17.62 36.72 33.93
N SER A 4 18.47 35.96 33.23
CA SER A 4 18.15 35.41 31.92
C SER A 4 17.68 33.97 32.11
N ASP A 5 16.36 33.78 32.16
CA ASP A 5 15.73 32.46 32.13
C ASP A 5 15.85 31.91 30.70
N ASN A 6 16.76 30.96 30.51
CA ASN A 6 17.03 30.34 29.21
C ASN A 6 16.07 29.17 29.03
N GLY A 7 14.94 29.43 28.38
CA GLY A 7 13.91 28.45 28.09
C GLY A 7 14.45 27.25 27.31
N ARG A 8 14.70 26.14 28.00
CA ARG A 8 14.92 24.84 27.36
C ARG A 8 13.61 24.38 26.73
N ALA A 9 13.50 24.53 25.41
CA ALA A 9 12.50 23.82 24.63
C ALA A 9 12.65 22.31 24.88
N ALA A 10 11.65 21.70 25.52
CA ALA A 10 11.63 20.26 25.76
C ALA A 10 11.58 19.54 24.39
N ALA A 11 12.67 18.88 24.01
CA ALA A 11 12.67 17.99 22.86
C ALA A 11 11.59 16.91 23.09
N ARG A 12 10.62 16.83 22.19
CA ARG A 12 9.53 15.84 22.25
C ARG A 12 10.18 14.45 22.21
N ALA A 13 10.17 13.76 23.35
CA ALA A 13 10.61 12.38 23.43
C ALA A 13 9.76 11.58 22.43
N ARG A 14 10.39 11.11 21.35
CA ARG A 14 9.77 10.09 20.51
C ARG A 14 9.74 8.83 21.36
N SER A 15 8.54 8.33 21.62
CA SER A 15 8.38 6.99 22.16
C SER A 15 9.24 6.03 21.33
N SER A 16 9.98 5.15 22.00
CA SER A 16 10.65 4.04 21.33
C SER A 16 9.57 3.22 20.64
N LEU A 17 9.52 3.26 19.31
CA LEU A 17 8.69 2.35 18.53
C LEU A 17 9.04 0.92 18.96
N GLN A 18 8.02 0.10 19.19
CA GLN A 18 8.23 -1.30 19.54
C GLN A 18 8.67 -2.04 18.27
N THR A 19 9.97 -2.15 18.05
CA THR A 19 10.58 -2.69 16.82
C THR A 19 11.01 -4.16 16.94
N GLY A 20 10.72 -4.81 18.08
CA GLY A 20 11.21 -6.17 18.40
C GLY A 20 10.27 -7.33 18.02
N TYR A 21 9.17 -7.08 17.32
CA TYR A 21 8.28 -8.14 16.86
C TYR A 21 8.60 -8.53 15.42
N GLU A 22 8.52 -9.84 15.14
CA GLU A 22 8.41 -10.32 13.77
C GLU A 22 7.04 -9.91 13.22
N SER A 23 7.03 -9.36 12.01
CA SER A 23 5.82 -8.87 11.36
C SER A 23 5.82 -9.21 9.88
N ALA A 24 4.63 -9.29 9.30
CA ALA A 24 4.42 -9.48 7.87
C ALA A 24 3.32 -8.53 7.39
N TYR A 25 3.42 -8.13 6.13
CA TYR A 25 2.42 -7.36 5.43
C TYR A 25 1.49 -8.30 4.67
N LEU A 26 0.19 -8.13 4.88
CA LEU A 26 -0.84 -8.84 4.13
C LEU A 26 -1.31 -7.98 2.97
N PHE A 27 -1.07 -8.45 1.76
CA PHE A 27 -1.66 -7.91 0.55
C PHE A 27 -2.90 -8.73 0.24
N GLY A 28 -4.06 -8.09 0.13
CA GLY A 28 -5.33 -8.78 -0.08
C GLY A 28 -6.21 -8.06 -1.09
N ALA A 29 -6.95 -8.83 -1.88
CA ALA A 29 -7.98 -8.34 -2.78
C ALA A 29 -9.16 -9.31 -2.77
N ILE A 30 -10.37 -8.78 -2.82
CA ILE A 30 -11.60 -9.57 -2.84
C ILE A 30 -12.43 -9.25 -4.08
N CYS A 31 -13.11 -10.27 -4.60
CA CYS A 31 -14.15 -10.16 -5.62
C CYS A 31 -15.50 -10.45 -4.95
N PRO A 32 -16.24 -9.44 -4.47
CA PRO A 32 -17.47 -9.64 -3.70
C PRO A 32 -18.53 -10.43 -4.48
N ALA A 33 -18.66 -10.17 -5.78
CA ALA A 33 -19.64 -10.85 -6.64
C ALA A 33 -19.42 -12.37 -6.75
N ARG A 34 -18.18 -12.85 -6.51
CA ARG A 34 -17.81 -14.26 -6.59
C ARG A 34 -17.49 -14.89 -5.24
N GLY A 35 -17.48 -14.12 -4.16
CA GLY A 35 -17.09 -14.59 -2.83
C GLY A 35 -15.65 -15.15 -2.75
N MET A 36 -14.74 -14.65 -3.59
CA MET A 36 -13.34 -15.12 -3.66
C MET A 36 -12.36 -14.00 -3.37
N GLY A 37 -11.12 -14.35 -3.00
CA GLY A 37 -10.03 -13.41 -2.80
C GLY A 37 -8.70 -13.93 -3.29
N ALA A 38 -7.75 -13.02 -3.41
CA ALA A 38 -6.35 -13.24 -3.77
C ALA A 38 -5.49 -12.53 -2.70
N ALA A 39 -4.47 -13.19 -2.15
CA ALA A 39 -3.68 -12.60 -1.08
C ALA A 39 -2.25 -13.17 -0.98
N LEU A 40 -1.32 -12.32 -0.52
CA LEU A 40 0.07 -12.67 -0.23
C LEU A 40 0.46 -12.15 1.17
N ALA A 41 1.20 -12.96 1.92
CA ALA A 41 1.87 -12.53 3.16
C ALA A 41 3.36 -12.34 2.87
N LEU A 42 3.85 -11.11 2.98
CA LEU A 42 5.19 -10.72 2.53
C LEU A 42 5.94 -9.95 3.64
N PRO A 43 7.28 -10.04 3.70
CA PRO A 43 8.07 -9.36 4.73
C PRO A 43 8.10 -7.83 4.57
N PHE A 44 7.81 -7.31 3.38
CA PHE A 44 7.89 -5.88 3.07
C PHE A 44 6.65 -5.40 2.31
N ALA A 45 6.28 -4.13 2.52
CA ALA A 45 5.30 -3.43 1.72
C ALA A 45 5.98 -2.42 0.79
N ASP A 46 6.36 -2.89 -0.39
CA ASP A 46 7.06 -2.12 -1.40
C ASP A 46 6.46 -2.34 -2.81
N THR A 47 7.14 -1.85 -3.83
CA THR A 47 6.66 -1.94 -5.22
C THR A 47 6.70 -3.37 -5.75
N ASP A 48 7.69 -4.17 -5.35
CA ASP A 48 7.83 -5.55 -5.81
C ASP A 48 6.75 -6.45 -5.17
N ALA A 49 6.49 -6.24 -3.88
CA ALA A 49 5.39 -6.88 -3.17
C ALA A 49 4.03 -6.55 -3.82
N MET A 50 3.81 -5.28 -4.18
CA MET A 50 2.58 -4.88 -4.87
C MET A 50 2.50 -5.48 -6.28
N GLN A 51 3.61 -5.59 -7.01
CA GLN A 51 3.65 -6.26 -8.31
C GLN A 51 3.23 -7.72 -8.17
N GLY A 52 3.81 -8.46 -7.22
CA GLY A 52 3.41 -9.83 -6.92
C GLY A 52 1.91 -9.95 -6.59
N HIS A 53 1.35 -9.00 -5.84
CA HIS A 53 -0.10 -8.99 -5.55
C HIS A 53 -0.97 -8.75 -6.79
N LEU A 54 -0.55 -7.88 -7.72
CA LEU A 54 -1.26 -7.66 -8.98
C LEU A 54 -1.26 -8.93 -9.85
N ASP A 55 -0.14 -9.64 -9.89
CA ASP A 55 -0.01 -10.89 -10.62
C ASP A 55 -0.90 -11.97 -10.00
N GLU A 56 -0.93 -12.07 -8.67
CA GLU A 56 -1.79 -12.99 -7.92
C GLU A 56 -3.29 -12.70 -8.15
N ILE A 57 -3.68 -11.42 -8.20
CA ILE A 57 -5.03 -11.01 -8.58
C ILE A 57 -5.35 -11.48 -10.01
N ALA A 58 -4.42 -11.28 -10.95
CA ALA A 58 -4.64 -11.61 -12.36
C ALA A 58 -4.94 -13.09 -12.59
N LEU A 59 -4.33 -13.99 -11.80
CA LEU A 59 -4.59 -15.44 -11.83
C LEU A 59 -6.04 -15.78 -11.44
N HIS A 60 -6.68 -14.96 -10.61
CA HIS A 60 -8.02 -15.19 -10.09
C HIS A 60 -9.12 -14.45 -10.89
N VAL A 61 -8.76 -13.60 -11.85
CA VAL A 61 -9.71 -12.94 -12.74
C VAL A 61 -10.38 -13.98 -13.66
N ALA A 62 -11.72 -13.97 -13.72
CA ALA A 62 -12.45 -14.87 -14.59
C ALA A 62 -12.08 -14.65 -16.07
N ARG A 63 -12.19 -15.70 -16.87
CA ARG A 63 -12.04 -15.59 -18.34
C ARG A 63 -12.98 -14.51 -18.88
N ASN A 64 -12.46 -13.66 -19.76
CA ASN A 64 -13.17 -12.53 -20.38
C ASN A 64 -13.69 -11.46 -19.38
N ALA A 65 -13.14 -11.41 -18.16
CA ALA A 65 -13.42 -10.36 -17.19
C ALA A 65 -12.20 -9.47 -16.98
N HIS A 66 -12.45 -8.30 -16.39
CA HIS A 66 -11.40 -7.42 -15.88
C HIS A 66 -11.63 -7.12 -14.40
N ALA A 67 -10.57 -7.18 -13.60
CA ALA A 67 -10.59 -6.66 -12.24
C ALA A 67 -10.37 -5.14 -12.25
N VAL A 68 -11.16 -4.42 -11.46
CA VAL A 68 -10.92 -3.01 -11.14
C VAL A 68 -10.52 -2.94 -9.67
N VAL A 69 -9.28 -2.52 -9.40
CA VAL A 69 -8.71 -2.50 -8.05
C VAL A 69 -8.69 -1.07 -7.52
N LEU A 70 -9.35 -0.85 -6.39
CA LEU A 70 -9.35 0.41 -5.65
C LEU A 70 -8.18 0.41 -4.65
N LEU A 71 -7.34 1.43 -4.70
CA LEU A 71 -6.11 1.54 -3.89
C LEU A 71 -6.05 2.91 -3.20
N ASP A 72 -5.43 3.00 -2.03
CA ASP A 72 -5.40 4.20 -1.15
C ASP A 72 -4.38 5.29 -1.56
N ARG A 73 -3.70 5.12 -2.70
CA ARG A 73 -2.67 6.01 -3.25
C ARG A 73 -1.34 6.05 -2.50
N ALA A 74 -0.99 5.04 -1.70
CA ALA A 74 0.40 4.86 -1.27
C ALA A 74 1.37 4.90 -2.47
N GLY A 75 2.61 5.35 -2.24
CA GLY A 75 3.59 5.53 -3.34
C GLY A 75 3.78 4.25 -4.17
N TRP A 76 3.90 3.10 -3.49
CA TRP A 76 4.02 1.78 -4.11
C TRP A 76 2.70 1.25 -4.70
N HIS A 77 1.54 1.86 -4.41
CA HIS A 77 0.27 1.59 -5.11
C HIS A 77 0.12 2.36 -6.43
N THR A 78 0.78 3.52 -6.57
CA THR A 78 0.54 4.50 -7.65
C THR A 78 1.69 4.68 -8.62
N THR A 79 2.88 4.21 -8.26
CA THR A 79 4.09 4.31 -9.08
C THR A 79 3.87 3.80 -10.52
N ALA A 80 4.58 4.43 -11.46
CA ALA A 80 4.62 4.04 -12.86
C ALA A 80 5.46 2.78 -13.11
N ASN A 81 6.22 2.32 -12.11
CA ASN A 81 7.04 1.12 -12.19
C ASN A 81 6.21 -0.18 -12.12
N LEU A 82 4.93 -0.11 -11.74
CA LEU A 82 4.04 -1.26 -11.74
C LEU A 82 3.63 -1.62 -13.17
N VAL A 83 3.79 -2.89 -13.52
CA VAL A 83 3.31 -3.47 -14.77
C VAL A 83 1.93 -4.09 -14.50
N LEU A 84 0.87 -3.41 -14.92
CA LEU A 84 -0.49 -3.92 -14.76
C LEU A 84 -0.73 -5.12 -15.69
N PRO A 85 -1.13 -6.30 -15.18
CA PRO A 85 -1.59 -7.40 -16.01
C PRO A 85 -2.77 -6.98 -16.89
N VAL A 86 -2.89 -7.58 -18.09
CA VAL A 86 -3.91 -7.17 -19.09
C VAL A 86 -5.35 -7.24 -18.56
N SER A 87 -5.59 -8.13 -17.60
CA SER A 87 -6.89 -8.37 -16.97
C SER A 87 -7.16 -7.47 -15.75
N VAL A 88 -6.20 -6.64 -15.32
CA VAL A 88 -6.30 -5.83 -14.10
C VAL A 88 -6.18 -4.35 -14.45
N ARG A 89 -7.11 -3.53 -13.93
CA ARG A 89 -7.03 -2.07 -13.98
C ARG A 89 -7.03 -1.47 -12.58
N ARG A 90 -6.09 -0.58 -12.32
CA ARG A 90 -6.16 0.31 -11.17
C ARG A 90 -7.28 1.32 -11.39
N ALA A 91 -8.18 1.46 -10.42
CA ALA A 91 -9.16 2.52 -10.44
C ALA A 91 -8.45 3.88 -10.38
N GLY A 92 -8.68 4.72 -11.39
CA GLY A 92 -8.19 6.08 -11.39
C GLY A 92 -9.03 6.94 -10.46
N PHE A 93 -8.40 7.60 -9.49
CA PHE A 93 -8.97 8.83 -8.92
C PHE A 93 -8.61 9.95 -9.89
N GLY A 94 -9.60 10.45 -10.65
CA GLY A 94 -9.41 11.50 -11.63
C GLY A 94 -8.61 12.67 -11.06
N GLY A 95 -7.42 12.90 -11.60
CA GLY A 95 -6.77 14.20 -11.58
C GLY A 95 -7.06 14.85 -12.92
N VAL A 96 -7.67 16.03 -12.91
CA VAL A 96 -7.70 16.92 -14.07
C VAL A 96 -6.25 17.09 -14.50
N ARG A 97 -5.93 16.61 -15.70
CA ARG A 97 -4.64 16.87 -16.34
C ARG A 97 -4.70 18.33 -16.79
N ASN A 98 -3.78 19.14 -16.29
CA ASN A 98 -3.44 20.44 -16.84
C ASN A 98 -2.71 20.29 -18.18
#